data_AF-A0A0X3BHA2-F1
#
_entry.id   AF-A0A0X3BHA2-F1
#
_cell.length_a   1.000
_cell.length_b   1.000
_cell.length_c   1.000
_cell.angle_alpha   90.00
_cell.angle_beta   90.00
_cell.angle_gamma   90.00
#
_symmetry.space_group_name_H-M   'P 1'
#
loop_
_entity.id
_entity.type
_entity.pdbx_description
1 polymer ?
#
loop_
_entity_poly.entity_id
_entity_poly.type
_entity_poly.pdbx_seq_one_letter_code
_entity_poly.pdbx_strand_id
1 'polypeptide(L)'
;MIRLSGKLSCSIILVLGFAGLLLAHGIACAEEDVIVNTTISSGKIIFQENASHDVHTLARASADFGTDMVFSNSISSIETGTGRSVFTATWRNNQKNEFGSAKTAVFTLTVWDPTGLPHTAARETGRVNSGTLSVSCFPLEPGEGRFEFTSTIREKRLSLSAVFDR
;
A
#
# COMPACT_ATOMS: atom_id res chain seq x y z
N MET A 1 25.99 51.26 27.06
CA MET A 1 24.54 51.29 27.36
C MET A 1 23.81 51.81 26.12
N ILE A 2 23.40 50.91 25.21
CA ILE A 2 22.79 51.31 23.93
C ILE A 2 21.31 51.63 24.21
N ARG A 3 20.95 52.92 24.17
CA ARG A 3 19.55 53.35 24.25
C ARG A 3 18.88 53.08 22.90
N LEU A 4 18.18 51.94 22.79
CA LEU A 4 17.26 51.72 21.68
C LEU A 4 16.14 52.76 21.76
N SER A 5 15.89 53.49 20.67
CA SER A 5 14.74 54.38 20.58
C SER A 5 13.45 53.56 20.67
N GLY A 6 12.40 54.10 21.32
CA GLY A 6 11.14 53.37 21.52
C GLY A 6 10.50 52.82 20.24
N LYS A 7 10.82 53.42 19.09
CA LYS A 7 10.43 52.95 17.75
C LYS A 7 11.14 51.64 17.35
N LEU A 8 12.44 51.51 17.63
CA LEU A 8 13.23 50.30 17.33
C LEU A 8 12.84 49.13 18.23
N SER A 9 12.57 49.39 19.52
CA SER A 9 12.12 48.35 20.46
C SER A 9 10.77 47.76 20.07
N CYS A 10 9.84 48.60 19.61
CA CYS A 10 8.51 48.15 19.18
C CYS A 10 8.58 47.29 17.90
N SER A 11 9.44 47.67 16.95
CA SER A 11 9.66 46.89 15.73
C SER A 11 10.24 45.50 16.02
N ILE A 12 11.18 45.40 16.98
CA ILE A 12 11.81 44.11 17.33
C ILE A 12 10.81 43.19 18.03
N ILE A 13 9.99 43.74 18.94
CA ILE A 13 8.93 42.97 19.62
C ILE A 13 7.88 42.48 18.62
N LEU A 14 7.52 43.28 17.63
CA LEU A 14 6.59 42.87 16.57
C LEU A 14 7.17 41.75 15.70
N VAL A 15 8.44 41.84 15.31
CA VAL A 15 9.10 40.80 14.51
C VAL A 15 9.26 39.50 15.30
N LEU A 16 9.63 39.56 16.58
CA LEU A 16 9.71 38.39 17.45
C LEU A 16 8.32 37.80 17.75
N GLY A 17 7.30 38.64 17.91
CA GLY A 17 5.90 38.23 18.06
C GLY A 17 5.37 37.54 16.81
N PHE A 18 5.67 38.06 15.62
CA PHE A 18 5.33 37.42 14.35
C PHE A 18 6.08 36.10 14.14
N ALA A 19 7.38 36.05 14.45
CA ALA A 19 8.16 34.82 14.36
C ALA A 19 7.66 33.75 15.35
N GLY A 20 7.31 34.15 16.58
CA GLY A 20 6.70 33.27 17.57
C GLY A 20 5.30 32.79 17.17
N LEU A 21 4.50 33.65 16.53
CA LEU A 21 3.17 33.31 16.02
C LEU A 21 3.27 32.34 14.81
N LEU A 22 4.25 32.52 13.94
CA LEU A 22 4.55 31.62 12.81
C LEU A 22 5.07 30.26 13.28
N LEU A 23 5.83 30.21 14.37
CA LEU A 23 6.30 28.95 14.97
C LEU A 23 5.21 28.24 15.77
N ALA A 24 4.25 28.97 16.35
CA ALA A 24 3.12 28.42 17.11
C ALA A 24 1.94 27.98 16.23
N HIS A 25 1.76 28.62 15.06
CA HIS A 25 0.89 28.09 13.99
C HIS A 25 1.63 26.96 13.30
N GLY A 26 1.70 25.81 13.98
CA GLY A 26 2.20 24.58 13.39
C GLY A 26 1.58 24.43 12.01
N ILE A 27 2.45 24.45 10.99
CA ILE A 27 2.05 24.17 9.62
C ILE A 27 1.48 22.75 9.69
N ALA A 28 0.15 22.64 9.66
CA ALA A 28 -0.53 21.37 9.57
C ALA A 28 -0.32 20.89 8.13
N CYS A 29 0.87 20.39 7.84
CA CYS A 29 1.13 19.68 6.61
C CYS A 29 0.28 18.42 6.64
N ALA A 30 -0.83 18.41 5.91
CA ALA A 30 -1.55 17.17 5.67
C ALA A 30 -0.71 16.32 4.69
N GLU A 31 -0.37 15.10 5.08
CA GLU A 31 0.24 14.12 4.18
C GLU A 31 -0.86 13.45 3.35
N GLU A 32 -0.66 13.35 2.03
CA GLU A 32 -1.52 12.62 1.10
C GLU A 32 -0.82 11.35 0.62
N ASP A 33 -1.52 10.22 0.63
CA ASP A 33 -1.05 8.96 0.05
C ASP A 33 -1.36 8.93 -1.46
N VAL A 34 -0.33 9.08 -2.28
CA VAL A 34 -0.44 9.06 -3.73
C VAL A 34 -0.08 7.67 -4.26
N ILE A 35 -0.93 7.07 -5.09
CA ILE A 35 -0.59 5.85 -5.82
C ILE A 35 0.38 6.22 -6.95
N VAL A 36 1.62 5.75 -6.84
CA VAL A 36 2.67 5.98 -7.83
C VAL A 36 2.48 5.03 -9.02
N ASN A 37 2.29 3.75 -8.74
CA ASN A 37 2.07 2.75 -9.77
C ASN A 37 1.32 1.55 -9.18
N THR A 38 0.58 0.83 -10.03
CA THR A 38 -0.14 -0.37 -9.63
C THR A 38 -0.21 -1.38 -10.78
N THR A 39 -0.11 -2.65 -10.43
CA THR A 39 -0.33 -3.75 -11.36
C THR A 39 -1.25 -4.76 -10.72
N ILE A 40 -2.00 -5.45 -11.57
CA ILE A 40 -3.04 -6.39 -11.19
C ILE A 40 -2.86 -7.61 -12.09
N SER A 41 -2.86 -8.78 -11.48
CA SER A 41 -2.92 -10.06 -12.16
C SER A 41 -4.05 -10.89 -11.56
N SER A 42 -4.76 -11.64 -12.40
CA SER A 42 -5.95 -12.37 -11.96
C SER A 42 -6.03 -13.73 -12.62
N GLY A 43 -6.92 -14.57 -12.12
CA GLY A 43 -7.21 -15.87 -12.70
C GLY A 43 -8.47 -16.49 -12.11
N LYS A 44 -8.83 -17.65 -12.64
CA LYS A 44 -10.03 -18.40 -12.31
C LYS A 44 -9.72 -19.55 -11.35
N ILE A 45 -10.68 -19.89 -10.49
CA ILE A 45 -10.61 -21.07 -9.62
C ILE A 45 -11.89 -21.87 -9.80
N ILE A 46 -11.78 -23.14 -10.17
CA ILE A 46 -12.93 -24.06 -10.23
C ILE A 46 -12.91 -24.94 -8.99
N PHE A 47 -13.94 -24.78 -8.17
CA PHE A 47 -14.18 -25.62 -7.00
C PHE A 47 -15.07 -26.80 -7.40
N GLN A 48 -14.51 -28.01 -7.29
CA GLN A 48 -15.19 -29.26 -7.60
C GLN A 48 -15.79 -29.88 -6.35
N GLU A 49 -16.83 -30.70 -6.54
CA GLU A 49 -17.49 -31.45 -5.47
C GLU A 49 -16.56 -32.57 -4.95
N ASN A 50 -15.58 -32.19 -4.13
CA ASN A 50 -14.63 -33.08 -3.48
C ASN A 50 -14.03 -32.36 -2.27
N ALA A 51 -13.91 -33.03 -1.12
CA ALA A 51 -13.38 -32.45 0.11
C ALA A 51 -11.83 -32.43 0.17
N SER A 52 -11.14 -32.24 -0.96
CA SER A 52 -9.66 -32.18 -0.99
C SER A 52 -9.12 -30.96 -0.25
N HIS A 53 -7.93 -31.11 0.32
CA HIS A 53 -7.22 -30.05 1.03
C HIS A 53 -5.93 -29.76 0.31
N ASP A 54 -5.89 -28.66 -0.43
CA ASP A 54 -4.80 -28.39 -1.37
C ASP A 54 -4.08 -27.07 -1.03
N VAL A 55 -2.83 -26.95 -1.48
CA VAL A 55 -2.07 -25.71 -1.43
C VAL A 55 -1.69 -25.30 -2.84
N HIS A 56 -2.13 -24.12 -3.27
CA HIS A 56 -1.95 -23.63 -4.64
C HIS A 56 -1.14 -22.35 -4.66
N THR A 57 -0.15 -22.27 -5.55
CA THR A 57 0.58 -21.01 -5.81
C THR A 57 -0.05 -20.31 -7.00
N LEU A 58 -0.69 -19.17 -6.77
CA LEU A 58 -1.51 -18.48 -7.76
C LEU A 58 -0.71 -17.44 -8.57
N ALA A 59 0.16 -16.70 -7.90
CA ALA A 59 0.77 -15.52 -8.50
C ALA A 59 2.11 -15.13 -7.88
N ARG A 60 2.82 -14.26 -8.59
CA ARG A 60 3.99 -13.56 -8.09
C ARG A 60 3.93 -12.10 -8.50
N ALA A 61 4.47 -11.23 -7.66
CA ALA A 61 4.60 -9.81 -7.96
C ALA A 61 5.89 -9.22 -7.38
N SER A 62 6.30 -8.10 -7.97
CA SER A 62 7.36 -7.29 -7.43
C SER A 62 7.06 -5.80 -7.52
N ALA A 63 7.75 -5.05 -6.67
CA ALA A 63 7.83 -3.60 -6.72
C ALA A 63 9.31 -3.17 -6.73
N ASP A 64 9.60 -2.09 -7.44
CA ASP A 64 10.92 -1.47 -7.50
C ASP A 64 10.76 0.04 -7.29
N PHE A 65 11.23 0.54 -6.14
CA PHE A 65 11.15 1.96 -5.80
C PHE A 65 12.09 2.85 -6.60
N GLY A 66 13.19 2.30 -7.14
CA GLY A 66 14.15 3.08 -7.91
C GLY A 66 13.66 3.43 -9.32
N THR A 67 12.78 2.59 -9.87
CA THR A 67 12.19 2.78 -11.21
C THR A 67 10.70 3.04 -11.18
N ASP A 68 10.07 3.05 -9.99
CA ASP A 68 8.63 3.13 -9.81
C ASP A 68 7.85 2.06 -10.59
N MET A 69 8.51 0.93 -10.85
CA MET A 69 7.92 -0.18 -11.60
C MET A 69 7.31 -1.21 -10.67
N VAL A 70 6.16 -1.70 -11.08
CA VAL A 70 5.51 -2.86 -10.49
C VAL A 70 5.33 -3.93 -11.56
N PHE A 71 5.44 -5.19 -11.15
CA PHE A 71 5.24 -6.35 -12.02
C PHE A 71 4.38 -7.36 -11.29
N SER A 72 3.45 -7.99 -12.01
CA SER A 72 2.72 -9.16 -11.50
C SER A 72 2.46 -10.16 -12.61
N ASN A 73 2.53 -11.43 -12.24
CA ASN A 73 2.19 -12.56 -13.11
C ASN A 73 1.38 -13.58 -12.32
N SER A 74 0.36 -14.14 -12.97
CA SER A 74 -0.54 -15.13 -12.39
C SER A 74 -0.68 -16.35 -13.31
N ILE A 75 -1.12 -17.45 -12.73
CA ILE A 75 -1.72 -18.54 -13.50
C ILE A 75 -3.11 -18.12 -13.99
N SER A 76 -3.56 -18.67 -15.10
CA SER A 76 -4.87 -18.31 -15.69
C SER A 76 -6.04 -19.01 -15.01
N SER A 77 -5.88 -20.29 -14.65
CA SER A 77 -6.94 -21.11 -14.05
C SER A 77 -6.37 -22.26 -13.23
N ILE A 78 -7.08 -22.67 -12.18
CA ILE A 78 -6.83 -23.90 -11.42
C ILE A 78 -8.14 -24.60 -11.05
N GLU A 79 -8.02 -25.86 -10.69
CA GLU A 79 -9.11 -26.66 -10.14
C GLU A 79 -8.72 -27.16 -8.74
N THR A 80 -9.67 -27.18 -7.82
CA THR A 80 -9.49 -27.69 -6.45
C THR A 80 -10.81 -28.18 -5.89
N GLY A 81 -10.78 -28.93 -4.79
CA GLY A 81 -11.99 -29.36 -4.09
C GLY A 81 -12.67 -28.24 -3.30
N THR A 82 -13.90 -28.51 -2.85
CA THR A 82 -14.64 -27.71 -1.87
C THR A 82 -14.12 -27.86 -0.43
N GLY A 83 -13.14 -28.74 -0.20
CA GLY A 83 -12.42 -28.79 1.07
C GLY A 83 -11.58 -27.54 1.33
N ARG A 84 -10.91 -27.49 2.49
CA ARG A 84 -10.14 -26.29 2.86
C ARG A 84 -8.87 -26.22 2.02
N SER A 85 -8.82 -25.25 1.12
CA SER A 85 -7.66 -24.97 0.28
C SER A 85 -6.94 -23.70 0.71
N VAL A 86 -5.62 -23.70 0.57
CA VAL A 86 -4.75 -22.55 0.85
C VAL A 86 -4.17 -22.04 -0.45
N PHE A 87 -4.44 -20.78 -0.74
CA PHE A 87 -3.93 -20.07 -1.91
C PHE A 87 -2.79 -19.16 -1.51
N THR A 88 -1.73 -19.18 -2.30
CA THR A 88 -0.51 -18.43 -1.99
C THR A 88 -0.07 -17.54 -3.15
N ALA A 89 0.52 -16.40 -2.82
CA ALA A 89 1.19 -15.54 -3.78
C ALA A 89 2.54 -15.07 -3.22
N THR A 90 3.57 -15.09 -4.07
CA THR A 90 4.91 -14.63 -3.66
C THR A 90 5.12 -13.18 -4.03
N TRP A 91 5.80 -12.42 -3.17
CA TRP A 91 6.04 -11.01 -3.42
C TRP A 91 7.48 -10.64 -3.08
N ARG A 92 7.99 -9.61 -3.76
CA ARG A 92 9.33 -9.07 -3.53
C ARG A 92 9.37 -7.57 -3.75
N ASN A 93 10.02 -6.85 -2.85
CA ASN A 93 10.46 -5.49 -3.10
C ASN A 93 11.96 -5.50 -3.44
N ASN A 94 12.32 -5.09 -4.65
CA ASN A 94 13.64 -5.32 -5.24
C ASN A 94 14.68 -4.28 -4.81
N GLN A 95 14.28 -3.04 -4.59
CA GLN A 95 15.18 -1.92 -4.32
C GLN A 95 14.76 -1.08 -3.12
N LYS A 96 15.74 -0.43 -2.50
CA LYS A 96 15.49 0.48 -1.39
C LYS A 96 14.93 1.79 -1.93
N ASN A 97 14.25 2.50 -1.04
CA ASN A 97 13.82 3.85 -1.33
C ASN A 97 15.01 4.78 -1.55
N GLU A 98 14.79 5.81 -2.35
CA GLU A 98 15.68 6.96 -2.41
C GLU A 98 15.65 7.73 -1.08
N PHE A 99 16.76 8.37 -0.73
CA PHE A 99 16.85 9.12 0.52
C PHE A 99 15.84 10.28 0.51
N GLY A 100 14.93 10.31 1.50
CA GLY A 100 13.89 11.33 1.61
C GLY A 100 12.55 10.98 0.96
N SER A 101 12.46 9.88 0.19
CA SER A 101 11.19 9.39 -0.33
C SER A 101 10.44 8.54 0.71
N ALA A 102 9.12 8.74 0.80
CA ALA A 102 8.23 8.04 1.73
C ALA A 102 7.38 6.98 1.02
N LYS A 103 7.99 6.28 0.05
CA LYS A 103 7.33 5.20 -0.70
C LYS A 103 7.13 3.92 0.13
N THR A 104 5.99 3.27 -0.04
CA THR A 104 5.71 1.92 0.44
C THR A 104 5.14 1.06 -0.68
N ALA A 105 5.48 -0.23 -0.66
CA ALA A 105 4.91 -1.23 -1.55
C ALA A 105 3.84 -2.01 -0.80
N VAL A 106 2.66 -2.16 -1.39
CA VAL A 106 1.54 -2.93 -0.86
C VAL A 106 1.24 -4.07 -1.82
N PHE A 107 1.26 -5.29 -1.32
CA PHE A 107 0.91 -6.50 -2.05
C PHE A 107 -0.39 -7.05 -1.47
N THR A 108 -1.40 -7.31 -2.29
CA THR A 108 -2.70 -7.81 -1.81
C THR A 108 -3.16 -8.98 -2.65
N LEU A 109 -3.34 -10.15 -2.03
CA LEU A 109 -3.96 -11.32 -2.62
C LEU A 109 -5.40 -11.41 -2.13
N THR A 110 -6.35 -11.43 -3.06
CA THR A 110 -7.77 -11.68 -2.77
C THR A 110 -8.24 -12.89 -3.55
N VAL A 111 -8.93 -13.80 -2.88
CA VAL A 111 -9.59 -14.98 -3.45
C VAL A 111 -11.08 -14.85 -3.19
N TRP A 112 -11.90 -15.00 -4.22
CA TRP A 112 -13.34 -15.06 -4.11
C TRP A 112 -13.79 -16.50 -4.31
N ASP A 113 -14.60 -17.00 -3.38
CA ASP A 113 -15.26 -18.29 -3.51
C ASP A 113 -16.43 -18.25 -4.53
N PRO A 114 -17.09 -19.38 -4.83
CA PRO A 114 -18.22 -19.42 -5.77
C PRO A 114 -19.41 -18.53 -5.40
N THR A 115 -19.58 -18.22 -4.11
CA THR A 115 -20.63 -17.32 -3.61
C THR A 115 -20.26 -15.85 -3.76
N GLY A 116 -19.00 -15.57 -4.15
CA GLY A 116 -18.45 -14.23 -4.26
C GLY A 116 -17.88 -13.67 -2.95
N LEU A 117 -17.71 -14.50 -1.90
CA LEU A 117 -17.12 -14.06 -0.63
C LEU A 117 -15.61 -13.83 -0.78
N PRO A 118 -15.09 -12.63 -0.48
CA PRO A 118 -13.65 -12.35 -0.57
C PRO A 118 -12.89 -12.83 0.67
N HIS A 119 -11.76 -13.47 0.43
CA HIS A 119 -10.73 -13.80 1.41
C HIS A 119 -9.44 -13.10 1.01
N THR A 120 -8.90 -12.25 1.89
CA THR A 120 -7.78 -11.36 1.54
C THR A 120 -6.61 -11.51 2.50
N ALA A 121 -5.40 -11.45 1.95
CA ALA A 121 -4.16 -11.24 2.69
C ALA A 121 -3.40 -10.08 2.04
N ALA A 122 -2.88 -9.17 2.87
CA ALA A 122 -2.13 -8.01 2.40
C ALA A 122 -0.81 -7.85 3.16
N ARG A 123 0.18 -7.26 2.49
CA ARG A 123 1.47 -6.92 3.09
C ARG A 123 1.97 -5.59 2.57
N GLU A 124 2.23 -4.68 3.50
CA GLU A 124 2.90 -3.41 3.22
C GLU A 124 4.37 -3.46 3.64
N THR A 125 5.25 -2.81 2.87
CA THR A 125 6.65 -2.66 3.22
C THR A 125 7.32 -1.45 2.57
N GLY A 126 8.17 -0.76 3.35
CA GLY A 126 9.08 0.27 2.84
C GLY A 126 10.54 -0.20 2.73
N ARG A 127 10.81 -1.51 2.80
CA ARG A 127 12.18 -2.07 2.83
C ARG A 127 12.34 -3.12 1.73
N VAL A 128 13.58 -3.38 1.34
CA VAL A 128 13.92 -4.53 0.48
C VAL A 128 13.70 -5.81 1.27
N ASN A 129 12.76 -6.62 0.80
CA ASN A 129 12.39 -7.90 1.39
C ASN A 129 11.52 -8.70 0.40
N SER A 130 11.19 -9.92 0.80
CA SER A 130 10.28 -10.79 0.06
C SER A 130 9.49 -11.64 1.04
N GLY A 131 8.40 -12.22 0.56
CA GLY A 131 7.62 -13.17 1.35
C GLY A 131 6.52 -13.85 0.56
N THR A 132 5.65 -14.53 1.29
CA THR A 132 4.48 -15.22 0.76
C THR A 132 3.24 -14.71 1.49
N LEU A 133 2.22 -14.36 0.72
CA LEU A 133 0.86 -14.16 1.21
C LEU A 133 0.13 -15.49 1.13
N SER A 134 -0.68 -15.80 2.14
CA SER A 134 -1.48 -17.01 2.20
C SER A 134 -2.91 -16.67 2.56
N VAL A 135 -3.86 -17.22 1.80
CA VAL A 135 -5.30 -17.05 1.98
C VAL A 135 -5.92 -18.44 2.07
N SER A 136 -6.63 -18.74 3.14
CA SER A 136 -7.43 -19.97 3.23
C SER A 136 -8.86 -19.72 2.79
N CYS A 137 -9.40 -20.60 1.96
CA CYS A 137 -10.78 -20.58 1.51
C CYS A 137 -11.43 -21.94 1.79
N PHE A 138 -12.71 -21.93 2.13
CA PHE A 138 -13.51 -23.12 2.37
C PHE A 138 -14.91 -22.87 1.79
N PRO A 139 -15.11 -23.11 0.48
CA PRO A 139 -16.39 -22.83 -0.17
C PRO A 139 -17.45 -23.83 0.30
N LEU A 140 -18.68 -23.37 0.46
CA LEU A 140 -19.82 -24.21 0.88
C LEU A 140 -20.38 -25.05 -0.27
N GLU A 141 -20.18 -24.61 -1.50
CA GLU A 141 -20.69 -25.25 -2.71
C GLU A 141 -19.63 -25.25 -3.82
N PRO A 142 -19.68 -26.23 -4.74
CA PRO A 142 -18.84 -26.21 -5.93
C PRO A 142 -19.24 -25.06 -6.86
N GLY A 143 -18.31 -24.64 -7.70
CA GLY A 143 -18.56 -23.57 -8.67
C GLY A 143 -17.32 -22.79 -9.05
N GLU A 144 -17.55 -21.65 -9.69
CA GLU A 144 -16.51 -20.77 -10.19
C GLU A 144 -16.21 -19.65 -9.19
N GLY A 145 -14.99 -19.66 -8.65
CA GLY A 145 -14.40 -18.51 -7.99
C GLY A 145 -13.33 -17.85 -8.86
N ARG A 146 -12.64 -16.88 -8.26
CA ARG A 146 -11.56 -16.13 -8.91
C ARG A 146 -10.54 -15.65 -7.91
N PHE A 147 -9.40 -15.18 -8.39
CA PHE A 147 -8.44 -14.47 -7.57
C PHE A 147 -7.88 -13.25 -8.29
N GLU A 148 -7.35 -12.34 -7.49
CA GLU A 148 -6.66 -11.14 -7.93
C GLU A 148 -5.46 -10.94 -7.01
N PHE A 149 -4.32 -10.62 -7.62
CA PHE A 149 -3.11 -10.27 -6.93
C PHE A 149 -2.60 -8.91 -7.42
N THR A 150 -2.55 -7.95 -6.49
CA THR A 150 -2.14 -6.58 -6.76
C THR A 150 -0.78 -6.28 -6.15
N SER A 151 -0.01 -5.45 -6.84
CA SER A 151 1.21 -4.83 -6.34
C SER A 151 1.14 -3.34 -6.62
N THR A 152 1.20 -2.54 -5.56
CA THR A 152 1.01 -1.09 -5.62
C THR A 152 2.17 -0.40 -4.92
N ILE A 153 2.77 0.60 -5.56
CA ILE A 153 3.67 1.56 -4.91
C ILE A 153 2.84 2.78 -4.54
N ARG A 154 2.90 3.18 -3.27
CA ARG A 154 2.32 4.40 -2.74
C ARG A 154 3.44 5.32 -2.28
N GLU A 155 3.20 6.62 -2.27
CA GLU A 155 4.12 7.62 -1.75
C GLU A 155 3.36 8.66 -0.92
N LYS A 156 3.82 8.89 0.30
CA LYS A 156 3.33 10.02 1.10
C LYS A 156 3.95 11.32 0.64
N ARG A 157 3.09 12.28 0.27
CA ARG A 157 3.49 13.62 -0.17
C ARG A 157 2.86 14.68 0.71
N LEU A 158 3.57 15.78 0.95
CA LEU A 158 3.01 16.93 1.65
C LEU A 158 1.98 17.62 0.75
N SER A 159 0.75 17.75 1.21
CA SER A 159 -0.28 18.51 0.51
C SER A 159 -0.08 20.01 0.78
N LEU A 160 0.20 20.76 -0.29
CA LEU A 160 0.36 22.22 -0.21
C LEU A 160 -0.97 22.99 -0.14
N SER A 161 -2.11 22.34 -0.39
CA SER A 161 -3.43 22.99 -0.33
C SER A 161 -3.80 23.50 1.06
N ALA A 162 -3.25 22.91 2.14
CA ALA A 162 -3.43 23.43 3.50
C ALA A 162 -2.65 24.73 3.77
N VAL A 163 -1.72 25.12 2.88
CA VAL A 163 -0.82 26.27 3.06
C VAL A 163 -1.42 27.57 2.50
N PHE A 164 -2.34 27.49 1.53
CA PHE A 164 -2.85 28.68 0.82
C PHE A 164 -4.33 29.00 1.07
N ASP A 165 -5.05 28.19 1.86
CA ASP A 165 -6.50 28.35 2.08
C ASP A 165 -6.83 29.13 3.37
N ARG A 166 -5.93 29.99 3.84
CA ARG A 166 -6.12 30.78 5.07
C ARG A 166 -5.75 32.25 4.93
#